data_AF-A0A928IEF9-F1
#
_entry.id   AF-A0A928IEF9-F1
#
_cell.length_a   1.000
_cell.length_b   1.000
_cell.length_c   1.000
_cell.angle_alpha   90.00
_cell.angle_beta   90.00
_cell.angle_gamma   90.00
#
_symmetry.space_group_name_H-M   'P 1'
#
loop_
_entity.id
_entity.type
_entity.pdbx_description
1 polymer ?
#
loop_
_entity_poly.entity_id
_entity_poly.type
_entity_poly.pdbx_seq_one_letter_code
_entity_poly.pdbx_strand_id
1 'polypeptide(L)'
;MKKAFKISLYFLLLFWALPIIFRVILFFFEMKLKTEYEIFSFIVTLMSLASWAMGVIIKRKNEEMKENFVSFLIPVSFINLIFCFIDRGLSISTGITLFSFVLCIALGFDFGNLMASVILSGISGVIAIPIGGILLLSSFFSGFSENTIVKTLESPNSIYRAEVINSDQGALGGSTFVDVYKNESFDFLLFEISKKPVRIYSGDFAEGETMSIYWKDDNHLVIKSFVYPIK
;
A
#
# COMPACT_ATOMS: atom_id res chain seq x y z
N MET A 1 -37.89 8.57 -7.43
CA MET A 1 -36.61 9.20 -7.02
C MET A 1 -35.95 8.56 -5.79
N LYS A 2 -36.65 8.27 -4.67
CA LYS A 2 -36.02 7.67 -3.47
C LYS A 2 -35.35 6.30 -3.71
N LYS A 3 -35.94 5.41 -4.53
CA LYS A 3 -35.36 4.08 -4.87
C LYS A 3 -34.07 4.19 -5.70
N ALA A 4 -34.07 4.96 -6.79
CA ALA A 4 -32.88 5.16 -7.63
C ALA A 4 -31.69 5.73 -6.84
N PHE A 5 -31.97 6.65 -5.91
CA PHE A 5 -30.96 7.23 -5.04
C PHE A 5 -30.40 6.25 -3.99
N LYS A 6 -31.23 5.36 -3.44
CA LYS A 6 -30.74 4.26 -2.58
C LYS A 6 -29.83 3.32 -3.37
N ILE A 7 -30.25 2.96 -4.59
CA ILE A 7 -29.49 2.07 -5.47
C ILE A 7 -28.11 2.67 -5.80
N SER A 8 -28.03 3.95 -6.15
CA SER A 8 -26.73 4.61 -6.41
C SER A 8 -25.79 4.60 -5.20
N LEU A 9 -26.34 4.72 -3.98
CA LEU A 9 -25.56 4.66 -2.75
C LEU A 9 -24.93 3.29 -2.52
N TYR A 10 -25.71 2.22 -2.71
CA TYR A 10 -25.21 0.85 -2.59
C TYR A 10 -24.17 0.52 -3.66
N PHE A 11 -24.37 0.99 -4.90
CA PHE A 11 -23.34 0.87 -5.93
C PHE A 11 -22.05 1.56 -5.53
N LEU A 12 -22.13 2.80 -5.01
CA LEU A 12 -20.96 3.55 -4.57
C LEU A 12 -20.20 2.84 -3.44
N LEU A 13 -20.91 2.25 -2.48
CA LEU A 13 -20.33 1.43 -1.40
C LEU A 13 -19.65 0.15 -1.94
N LEU A 14 -20.31 -0.53 -2.88
CA LEU A 14 -19.76 -1.74 -3.52
C LEU A 14 -18.47 -1.43 -4.28
N PHE A 15 -18.47 -0.35 -5.08
CA PHE A 15 -17.29 0.09 -5.81
C PHE A 15 -16.16 0.53 -4.87
N TRP A 16 -16.48 0.98 -3.65
CA TRP A 16 -15.50 1.32 -2.62
C TRP A 16 -14.88 0.10 -1.95
N ALA A 17 -15.67 -0.96 -1.76
CA ALA A 17 -15.21 -2.20 -1.16
C ALA A 17 -14.30 -3.00 -2.09
N LEU A 18 -14.59 -3.00 -3.40
CA LEU A 18 -13.81 -3.71 -4.44
C LEU A 18 -12.29 -3.47 -4.35
N PRO A 19 -11.79 -2.23 -4.34
CA PRO A 19 -10.35 -1.98 -4.28
C PRO A 19 -9.71 -2.54 -2.99
N ILE A 20 -10.43 -2.48 -1.87
CA ILE A 20 -9.91 -2.97 -0.59
C ILE A 20 -9.92 -4.50 -0.56
N ILE A 21 -10.99 -5.13 -1.02
CA ILE A 21 -11.09 -6.59 -1.15
C ILE A 21 -9.95 -7.08 -2.06
N PHE A 22 -9.70 -6.39 -3.17
CA PHE A 22 -8.60 -6.72 -4.07
C PHE A 22 -7.23 -6.61 -3.37
N ARG A 23 -6.97 -5.55 -2.60
CA ARG A 23 -5.73 -5.41 -1.81
C ARG A 23 -5.57 -6.50 -0.75
N VAL A 24 -6.66 -6.85 -0.05
CA VAL A 24 -6.66 -7.94 0.93
C VAL A 24 -6.29 -9.26 0.26
N ILE A 25 -6.87 -9.56 -0.90
CA ILE A 25 -6.53 -10.75 -1.69
C ILE A 25 -5.03 -10.74 -2.06
N LEU A 26 -4.53 -9.64 -2.62
CA LEU A 26 -3.11 -9.52 -2.97
C LEU A 26 -2.19 -9.75 -1.77
N PHE A 27 -2.55 -9.21 -0.60
CA PHE A 27 -1.80 -9.41 0.63
C PHE A 27 -1.75 -10.89 1.04
N PHE A 28 -2.90 -11.58 1.06
CA PHE A 28 -2.96 -13.00 1.43
C PHE A 28 -2.19 -13.92 0.48
N PHE A 29 -2.09 -13.55 -0.80
CA PHE A 29 -1.36 -14.33 -1.81
C PHE A 29 0.09 -13.85 -2.01
N GLU A 30 0.61 -12.97 -1.15
CA GLU A 30 1.96 -12.40 -1.25
C GLU A 30 2.27 -11.79 -2.62
N MET A 31 1.25 -11.18 -3.23
CA MET A 31 1.35 -10.52 -4.53
C MET A 31 1.51 -9.00 -4.35
N LYS A 32 2.11 -8.35 -5.34
CA LYS A 32 2.27 -6.89 -5.43
C LYS A 32 1.82 -6.35 -6.78
N LEU A 33 1.28 -5.13 -6.76
CA LEU A 33 0.96 -4.34 -7.95
C LEU A 33 2.22 -3.58 -8.41
N LYS A 34 2.69 -3.89 -9.62
CA LYS A 34 3.97 -3.39 -10.13
C LYS A 34 3.85 -1.93 -10.63
N THR A 35 2.81 -1.61 -11.38
CA THR A 35 2.86 -0.44 -12.29
C THR A 35 1.92 0.71 -11.91
N GLU A 36 0.83 0.51 -11.16
CA GLU A 36 -0.25 1.53 -11.07
C GLU A 36 -0.87 1.75 -9.66
N TYR A 37 -0.05 1.67 -8.60
CA TYR A 37 -0.55 1.93 -7.23
C TYR A 37 -1.09 3.35 -7.04
N GLU A 38 -0.57 4.31 -7.81
CA GLU A 38 -1.00 5.71 -7.82
C GLU A 38 -2.38 5.89 -8.44
N ILE A 39 -2.65 5.24 -9.58
CA ILE A 39 -3.95 5.29 -10.25
C ILE A 39 -5.02 4.69 -9.35
N PHE A 40 -4.72 3.58 -8.70
CA PHE A 40 -5.63 2.95 -7.76
C PHE A 40 -5.91 3.85 -6.53
N SER A 41 -4.87 4.46 -5.97
CA SER A 41 -5.01 5.38 -4.83
C SER A 41 -5.76 6.66 -5.22
N PHE A 42 -5.59 7.12 -6.47
CA PHE A 42 -6.31 8.24 -7.06
C PHE A 42 -7.80 7.92 -7.27
N ILE A 43 -8.12 6.73 -7.79
CA ILE A 43 -9.50 6.24 -7.94
C ILE A 43 -10.19 6.23 -6.57
N VAL A 44 -9.56 5.64 -5.53
CA VAL A 44 -10.14 5.60 -4.18
C VAL A 44 -10.36 7.01 -3.62
N THR A 45 -9.47 7.96 -3.92
CA THR A 45 -9.61 9.35 -3.49
C THR A 45 -10.74 10.09 -4.20
N LEU A 46 -10.87 9.91 -5.52
CA LEU A 46 -12.01 10.42 -6.28
C LEU A 46 -13.33 9.85 -5.76
N MET A 47 -13.35 8.56 -5.43
CA MET A 47 -14.50 7.91 -4.83
C MET A 47 -14.82 8.44 -3.43
N SER A 48 -13.81 8.81 -2.65
CA SER A 48 -13.98 9.48 -1.35
C SER A 48 -14.62 10.85 -1.49
N LEU A 49 -14.17 11.64 -2.47
CA LEU A 49 -14.76 12.95 -2.81
C LEU A 49 -16.20 12.81 -3.33
N ALA A 50 -16.48 11.82 -4.18
CA ALA A 50 -17.83 11.53 -4.65
C ALA A 50 -18.75 11.12 -3.48
N SER A 51 -18.23 10.33 -2.53
CA SER A 51 -18.93 9.95 -1.31
C SER A 51 -19.23 11.16 -0.43
N TRP A 52 -18.28 12.09 -0.32
CA TRP A 52 -18.45 13.35 0.40
C TRP A 52 -19.56 14.21 -0.23
N ALA A 53 -19.51 14.43 -1.54
CA ALA A 53 -20.51 15.19 -2.27
C ALA A 53 -21.91 14.55 -2.15
N MET A 54 -22.01 13.23 -2.27
CA MET A 54 -23.25 12.48 -2.06
C MET A 54 -23.73 12.61 -0.61
N GLY A 55 -22.84 12.52 0.38
CA GLY A 55 -23.11 12.78 1.78
C GLY A 55 -23.82 14.13 1.97
N VAL A 56 -23.23 15.21 1.47
CA VAL A 56 -23.82 16.56 1.54
C VAL A 56 -25.24 16.63 0.93
N ILE A 57 -25.48 15.90 -0.15
CA ILE A 57 -26.82 15.79 -0.78
C ILE A 57 -27.78 14.97 0.11
N ILE A 58 -27.32 13.89 0.75
CA ILE A 58 -28.10 13.05 1.68
C ILE A 58 -28.49 13.84 2.93
N LYS A 59 -27.62 14.73 3.44
CA LYS A 59 -27.87 15.61 4.60
C LYS A 59 -29.21 16.33 4.48
N ARG A 60 -29.63 16.67 3.26
CA ARG A 60 -30.86 17.42 2.97
C ARG A 60 -32.12 16.55 2.89
N LYS A 61 -32.01 15.21 2.93
CA LYS A 61 -33.11 14.31 2.54
C LYS A 61 -33.43 13.15 3.48
N ASN A 62 -32.47 12.58 4.23
CA ASN A 62 -32.74 11.42 5.10
C ASN A 62 -31.60 11.18 6.13
N GLU A 63 -31.92 11.16 7.43
CA GLU A 63 -30.94 11.04 8.52
C GLU A 63 -30.44 9.61 8.76
N GLU A 64 -31.30 8.59 8.69
CA GLU A 64 -30.95 7.19 9.03
C GLU A 64 -29.97 6.58 8.00
N MET A 65 -30.18 6.85 6.71
CA MET A 65 -29.23 6.41 5.67
C MET A 65 -27.87 7.10 5.78
N LYS A 66 -27.82 8.27 6.40
CA LYS A 66 -26.62 9.08 6.54
C LYS A 66 -25.68 8.47 7.58
N GLU A 67 -26.23 7.98 8.69
CA GLU A 67 -25.44 7.32 9.73
C GLU A 67 -24.82 6.01 9.23
N ASN A 68 -25.62 5.13 8.63
CA ASN A 68 -25.14 3.85 8.08
C ASN A 68 -24.05 4.03 7.01
N PHE A 69 -24.15 5.06 6.17
CA PHE A 69 -23.18 5.32 5.10
C PHE A 69 -21.82 5.76 5.66
N VAL A 70 -21.84 6.68 6.63
CA VAL A 70 -20.63 7.23 7.24
C VAL A 70 -19.94 6.23 8.16
N SER A 71 -20.71 5.43 8.91
CA SER A 71 -20.19 4.34 9.74
C SER A 71 -19.44 3.28 8.94
N PHE A 72 -19.75 3.10 7.65
CA PHE A 72 -19.04 2.18 6.77
C PHE A 72 -17.79 2.81 6.13
N LEU A 73 -17.87 4.07 5.72
CA LEU A 73 -16.76 4.77 5.03
C LEU A 73 -15.50 4.91 5.88
N ILE A 74 -15.64 5.20 7.17
CA ILE A 74 -14.49 5.46 8.05
C ILE A 74 -13.62 4.19 8.22
N PRO A 75 -14.14 3.01 8.62
CA PRO A 75 -13.32 1.80 8.71
C PRO A 75 -12.68 1.39 7.38
N VAL A 76 -13.42 1.56 6.29
CA VAL A 76 -12.99 1.13 4.95
C VAL A 76 -11.86 2.02 4.43
N SER A 77 -11.96 3.34 4.59
CA SER A 77 -10.88 4.29 4.27
C SER A 77 -9.64 4.07 5.15
N PHE A 78 -9.82 3.69 6.42
CA PHE A 78 -8.74 3.37 7.33
C PHE A 78 -7.98 2.10 6.92
N ILE A 79 -8.70 1.03 6.58
CA ILE A 79 -8.10 -0.21 6.07
C ILE A 79 -7.29 0.07 4.80
N ASN A 80 -7.81 0.90 3.90
CA ASN A 80 -7.09 1.27 2.68
C ASN A 80 -5.77 2.02 2.97
N LEU A 81 -5.78 2.93 3.96
CA LEU A 81 -4.58 3.63 4.41
C LEU A 81 -3.52 2.64 4.96
N ILE A 82 -3.93 1.68 5.79
CA ILE A 82 -3.02 0.66 6.34
C ILE A 82 -2.37 -0.16 5.21
N PHE A 83 -3.18 -0.70 4.29
CA PHE A 83 -2.63 -1.49 3.19
C PHE A 83 -1.72 -0.66 2.27
N CYS A 84 -2.06 0.60 2.02
CA CYS A 84 -1.20 1.50 1.25
C CYS A 84 0.14 1.74 1.95
N PHE A 85 0.12 1.95 3.27
CA PHE A 85 1.31 2.13 4.07
C PHE A 85 2.17 0.86 4.12
N ILE A 86 1.57 -0.32 4.26
CA ILE A 86 2.33 -1.59 4.28
C ILE A 86 3.02 -1.85 2.94
N ASP A 87 2.32 -1.64 1.81
CA ASP A 87 2.87 -2.00 0.49
C ASP A 87 3.85 -0.96 -0.07
N ARG A 88 3.65 0.34 0.20
CA ARG A 88 4.46 1.42 -0.38
C ARG A 88 5.23 2.23 0.65
N GLY A 89 5.04 1.96 1.94
CA GLY A 89 5.63 2.76 3.00
C GLY A 89 5.20 4.23 2.88
N LEU A 90 6.21 5.09 2.88
CA LEU A 90 6.09 6.53 2.88
C LEU A 90 6.15 7.04 1.43
N SER A 91 4.99 7.07 0.77
CA SER A 91 4.85 7.44 -0.63
C SER A 91 3.76 8.50 -0.86
N ILE A 92 3.78 9.14 -2.03
CA ILE A 92 2.72 10.09 -2.46
C ILE A 92 1.35 9.41 -2.40
N SER A 93 1.26 8.14 -2.82
CA SER A 93 0.03 7.34 -2.74
C SER A 93 -0.49 7.23 -1.29
N THR A 94 0.42 7.00 -0.34
CA THR A 94 0.08 6.93 1.09
C THR A 94 -0.48 8.26 1.58
N GLY A 95 0.14 9.39 1.20
CA GLY A 95 -0.35 10.73 1.51
C GLY A 95 -1.75 11.01 0.93
N ILE A 96 -1.99 10.61 -0.32
CA ILE A 96 -3.30 10.71 -0.98
C ILE A 96 -4.37 9.90 -0.21
N THR A 97 -4.06 8.66 0.18
CA THR A 97 -4.99 7.84 0.96
C THR A 97 -5.23 8.39 2.37
N LEU A 98 -4.22 9.02 3.00
CA LEU A 98 -4.39 9.70 4.29
C LEU A 98 -5.33 10.91 4.16
N PHE A 99 -5.19 11.70 3.11
CA PHE A 99 -6.11 12.82 2.84
C PHE A 99 -7.55 12.31 2.67
N SER A 100 -7.73 11.23 1.90
CA SER A 100 -9.04 10.59 1.71
C SER A 100 -9.66 10.11 3.04
N PHE A 101 -8.81 9.60 3.94
CA PHE A 101 -9.19 9.13 5.26
C PHE A 101 -9.67 10.29 6.17
N VAL A 102 -8.92 11.39 6.19
CA VAL A 102 -9.27 12.61 6.94
C VAL A 102 -10.59 13.19 6.43
N LEU A 103 -10.84 13.19 5.12
CA LEU A 103 -12.11 13.62 4.55
C LEU A 103 -13.29 12.75 5.04
N CYS A 104 -13.09 11.42 5.14
CA CYS A 104 -14.12 10.52 5.66
C CYS A 104 -14.40 10.75 7.15
N ILE A 105 -13.38 11.09 7.95
CA ILE A 105 -13.56 11.48 9.35
C ILE A 105 -14.32 12.82 9.46
N ALA A 106 -13.98 13.80 8.63
CA ALA A 106 -14.68 15.09 8.61
C ALA A 106 -16.18 14.90 8.32
N LEU A 107 -16.53 13.99 7.40
CA LEU A 107 -17.92 13.53 7.22
C LEU A 107 -18.47 12.88 8.49
N GLY A 108 -17.71 12.03 9.18
CA GLY A 108 -18.05 11.52 10.51
C GLY A 108 -18.62 12.59 11.45
N PHE A 109 -17.92 13.71 11.58
CA PHE A 109 -18.30 14.82 12.44
C PHE A 109 -19.51 15.59 11.94
N ASP A 110 -19.59 15.85 10.63
CA ASP A 110 -20.71 16.58 10.03
C ASP A 110 -22.03 15.78 10.02
N PHE A 111 -21.94 14.44 10.15
CA PHE A 111 -23.03 13.54 9.86
C PHE A 111 -23.49 12.58 10.98
N GLY A 112 -22.70 12.30 12.01
CA GLY A 112 -23.02 11.29 13.04
C GLY A 112 -23.43 11.82 14.41
N ASN A 113 -23.94 10.91 15.27
CA ASN A 113 -24.04 11.09 16.70
C ASN A 113 -22.63 11.29 17.28
N LEU A 114 -22.41 12.43 17.95
CA LEU A 114 -21.10 12.94 18.36
C LEU A 114 -20.24 11.86 19.05
N MET A 115 -20.86 10.98 19.85
CA MET A 115 -20.12 9.99 20.64
C MET A 115 -19.50 8.85 19.80
N ALA A 116 -20.24 8.30 18.82
CA ALA A 116 -19.72 7.23 17.95
C ALA A 116 -18.68 7.76 16.96
N SER A 117 -18.92 8.96 16.41
CA SER A 117 -17.94 9.65 15.58
C SER A 117 -16.70 10.04 16.38
N VAL A 118 -16.81 10.49 17.65
CA VAL A 118 -15.66 10.77 18.51
C VAL A 118 -14.87 9.50 18.86
N ILE A 119 -15.52 8.38 19.14
CA ILE A 119 -14.82 7.12 19.44
C ILE A 119 -14.10 6.58 18.20
N LEU A 120 -14.77 6.49 17.04
CA LEU A 120 -14.12 6.03 15.81
C LEU A 120 -13.06 7.02 15.32
N SER A 121 -13.33 8.33 15.36
CA SER A 121 -12.36 9.37 14.99
C SER A 121 -11.18 9.41 15.97
N GLY A 122 -11.40 9.13 17.26
CA GLY A 122 -10.37 9.04 18.28
C GLY A 122 -9.45 7.86 18.04
N ILE A 123 -9.99 6.65 17.85
CA ILE A 123 -9.19 5.45 17.50
C ILE A 123 -8.40 5.71 16.21
N SER A 124 -9.03 6.33 15.22
CA SER A 124 -8.35 6.60 13.97
C SER A 124 -7.36 7.76 14.02
N GLY A 125 -7.62 8.79 14.82
CA GLY A 125 -6.74 9.94 15.00
C GLY A 125 -5.50 9.55 15.78
N VAL A 126 -5.66 8.67 16.78
CA VAL A 126 -4.55 8.03 17.51
C VAL A 126 -3.62 7.26 16.57
N ILE A 127 -4.11 6.78 15.42
CA ILE A 127 -3.28 6.07 14.43
C ILE A 127 -2.81 6.99 13.29
N ALA A 128 -3.67 7.90 12.82
CA ALA A 128 -3.37 8.85 11.75
C ALA A 128 -2.39 9.95 12.17
N ILE A 129 -2.38 10.38 13.43
CA ILE A 129 -1.42 11.39 13.95
C ILE A 129 0.00 10.82 13.96
N PRO A 130 0.28 9.61 14.51
CA PRO A 130 1.59 8.98 14.37
C PRO A 130 1.98 8.75 12.92
N ILE A 131 1.07 8.23 12.08
CA ILE A 131 1.36 8.00 10.66
C ILE A 131 1.69 9.32 9.94
N GLY A 132 0.91 10.37 10.17
CA GLY A 132 1.15 11.71 9.62
C GLY A 132 2.44 12.34 10.12
N GLY A 133 2.77 12.17 11.41
CA GLY A 133 4.04 12.58 11.98
C GLY A 133 5.21 11.83 11.35
N ILE A 134 5.10 10.51 11.18
CA ILE A 134 6.09 9.67 10.50
C ILE A 134 6.23 10.08 9.03
N LEU A 135 5.13 10.39 8.33
CA LEU A 135 5.15 10.90 6.95
C LEU A 135 5.84 12.26 6.82
N LEU A 136 5.63 13.16 7.77
CA LEU A 136 6.33 14.43 7.82
C LEU A 136 7.82 14.21 8.07
N LEU A 137 8.17 13.46 9.13
CA LEU A 137 9.55 13.10 9.45
C LEU A 137 10.24 12.42 8.28
N SER A 138 9.62 11.43 7.64
CA SER A 138 10.20 10.76 6.49
C SER A 138 10.38 11.68 5.30
N SER A 139 9.50 12.67 5.10
CA SER A 139 9.66 13.66 4.03
C SER A 139 10.90 14.52 4.28
N PHE A 140 11.14 14.93 5.53
CA PHE A 140 12.37 15.62 5.94
C PHE A 140 13.62 14.74 5.75
N PHE A 141 13.50 13.42 5.96
CA PHE A 141 14.61 12.47 5.86
C PHE A 141 14.73 11.74 4.52
N SER A 142 13.83 12.01 3.56
CA SER A 142 13.73 11.25 2.30
C SER A 142 14.96 11.40 1.40
N GLY A 143 15.79 12.42 1.63
CA GLY A 143 17.07 12.61 0.92
C GLY A 143 18.27 11.88 1.54
N PHE A 144 18.11 11.15 2.66
CA PHE A 144 19.22 10.49 3.36
C PHE A 144 19.26 8.97 3.18
N SER A 145 18.25 8.37 2.55
CA SER A 145 18.22 6.93 2.30
C SER A 145 18.06 6.65 0.82
N GLU A 146 18.98 5.87 0.26
CA GLU A 146 18.99 5.51 -1.15
C GLU A 146 19.25 4.01 -1.29
N ASN A 147 18.36 3.33 -2.02
CA ASN A 147 18.55 1.94 -2.39
C ASN A 147 19.12 1.89 -3.81
N THR A 148 20.32 1.33 -3.96
CA THR A 148 20.98 1.18 -5.24
C THR A 148 21.06 -0.29 -5.62
N ILE A 149 20.59 -0.62 -6.83
CA ILE A 149 20.73 -1.98 -7.37
C ILE A 149 22.12 -2.08 -7.97
N VAL A 150 22.98 -2.88 -7.33
CA VAL A 150 24.39 -3.03 -7.70
C VAL A 150 24.56 -4.11 -8.78
N LYS A 151 23.83 -5.21 -8.65
CA LYS A 151 23.89 -6.35 -9.56
C LYS A 151 22.49 -6.91 -9.80
N THR A 152 22.31 -7.43 -11.00
CA THR A 152 21.12 -8.17 -11.42
C THR A 152 21.59 -9.44 -12.09
N LEU A 153 21.04 -10.59 -11.67
CA LEU A 153 21.43 -11.91 -12.15
C LEU A 153 20.19 -12.73 -12.49
N GLU A 154 20.04 -13.10 -13.76
CA GLU A 154 19.00 -14.02 -14.20
C GLU A 154 19.39 -15.47 -13.91
N SER A 155 18.42 -16.27 -13.48
CA SER A 155 18.54 -17.72 -13.37
C SER A 155 18.77 -18.36 -14.76
N PRO A 156 19.37 -19.57 -14.84
CA PRO A 156 19.64 -20.23 -16.11
C PRO A 156 18.43 -20.32 -17.06
N ASN A 157 17.26 -20.62 -16.52
CA ASN A 157 16.00 -20.69 -17.27
C ASN A 157 15.19 -19.37 -17.26
N SER A 158 15.75 -18.28 -16.73
CA SER A 158 15.12 -16.95 -16.65
C SER A 158 13.77 -16.91 -15.90
N ILE A 159 13.49 -17.90 -15.06
CA ILE A 159 12.27 -17.97 -14.23
C ILE A 159 12.40 -17.02 -13.03
N TYR A 160 13.60 -16.91 -12.49
CA TYR A 160 13.94 -16.04 -11.37
C TYR A 160 15.03 -15.04 -11.74
N ARG A 161 15.00 -13.89 -11.07
CA ARG A 161 16.02 -12.85 -11.10
C ARG A 161 16.44 -12.52 -9.67
N ALA A 162 17.74 -12.46 -9.41
CA ALA A 162 18.27 -11.95 -8.15
C ALA A 162 18.78 -10.52 -8.33
N GLU A 163 18.39 -9.62 -7.43
CA GLU A 163 18.94 -8.26 -7.34
C GLU A 163 19.75 -8.12 -6.06
N VAL A 164 20.97 -7.60 -6.19
CA VAL A 164 21.81 -7.19 -5.06
C VAL A 164 21.57 -5.71 -4.83
N ILE A 165 21.07 -5.37 -3.64
CA ILE A 165 20.63 -4.03 -3.29
C ILE A 165 21.52 -3.52 -2.16
N ASN A 166 22.21 -2.40 -2.39
CA ASN A 166 22.83 -1.63 -1.32
C ASN A 166 21.81 -0.62 -0.82
N SER A 167 21.43 -0.76 0.46
CA SER A 167 20.53 0.16 1.13
C SER A 167 21.36 1.10 1.99
N ASP A 168 21.49 2.35 1.54
CA ASP A 168 22.07 3.45 2.31
C ASP A 168 20.97 4.04 3.19
N GLN A 169 21.23 4.18 4.49
CA GLN A 169 20.35 4.82 5.48
C GLN A 169 21.00 6.08 6.06
N GLY A 170 22.04 6.60 5.40
CA GLY A 170 22.76 7.81 5.78
C GLY A 170 23.51 7.62 7.10
N ALA A 171 23.27 8.51 8.06
CA ALA A 171 23.94 8.49 9.36
C ALA A 171 23.63 7.24 10.22
N LEU A 172 22.60 6.46 9.84
CA LEU A 172 22.27 5.19 10.49
C LEU A 172 23.07 4.01 9.93
N GLY A 173 23.93 4.24 8.93
CA GLY A 173 24.70 3.22 8.24
C GLY A 173 23.95 2.68 7.03
N GLY A 174 24.12 1.39 6.76
CA GLY A 174 23.45 0.74 5.65
C GLY A 174 23.60 -0.78 5.68
N SER A 175 23.02 -1.45 4.69
CA SER A 175 23.13 -2.91 4.55
C SER A 175 23.06 -3.32 3.09
N THR A 176 23.66 -4.46 2.77
CA THR A 176 23.47 -5.11 1.47
C THR A 176 22.44 -6.23 1.61
N PHE A 177 21.49 -6.27 0.69
CA PHE A 177 20.44 -7.28 0.61
C PHE A 177 20.52 -8.03 -0.72
N VAL A 178 20.06 -9.29 -0.72
CA VAL A 178 19.76 -10.00 -1.96
C VAL A 178 18.30 -10.41 -1.96
N ASP A 179 17.59 -9.84 -2.92
CA ASP A 179 16.16 -10.07 -3.13
C ASP A 179 15.98 -10.88 -4.42
N VAL A 180 15.23 -11.97 -4.34
CA VAL A 180 14.91 -12.84 -5.48
C VAL A 180 13.48 -12.62 -5.93
N TYR A 181 13.33 -12.34 -7.22
CA TYR A 181 12.08 -12.09 -7.90
C TYR A 181 11.73 -13.28 -8.78
N LYS A 182 10.45 -13.65 -8.79
CA LYS A 182 9.91 -14.52 -9.84
C LYS A 182 9.53 -13.64 -11.03
N ASN A 183 10.03 -13.95 -12.22
CA ASN A 183 9.78 -13.17 -13.44
C ASN A 183 8.37 -13.37 -14.00
N GLU A 184 7.57 -14.26 -13.40
CA GLU A 184 6.15 -14.40 -13.72
C GLU A 184 5.34 -13.22 -13.18
N SER A 185 4.62 -12.55 -14.08
CA SER A 185 3.59 -11.58 -13.75
C SER A 185 2.31 -11.87 -14.54
N PHE A 186 1.19 -11.43 -13.96
CA PHE A 186 -0.12 -11.46 -14.61
C PHE A 186 -0.49 -10.04 -15.02
N ASP A 187 -0.52 -9.80 -16.32
CA ASP A 187 -0.97 -8.54 -16.89
C ASP A 187 -2.50 -8.54 -17.01
N PHE A 188 -3.13 -7.61 -16.32
CA PHE A 188 -4.51 -7.22 -16.54
C PHE A 188 -4.55 -5.86 -17.25
N LEU A 189 -5.68 -5.56 -17.90
CA LEU A 189 -5.86 -4.36 -18.74
C LEU A 189 -5.42 -3.03 -18.10
N LEU A 190 -5.48 -2.93 -16.75
CA LEU A 190 -5.18 -1.71 -15.99
C LEU A 190 -4.08 -1.93 -14.94
N PHE A 191 -3.49 -3.12 -14.80
CA PHE A 191 -2.46 -3.35 -13.78
C PHE A 191 -1.72 -4.68 -13.98
N GLU A 192 -0.46 -4.70 -13.56
CA GLU A 192 0.37 -5.90 -13.50
C GLU A 192 0.50 -6.40 -12.06
N ILE A 193 0.19 -7.68 -11.84
CA ILE A 193 0.35 -8.37 -10.56
C ILE A 193 1.59 -9.28 -10.65
N SER A 194 2.47 -9.20 -9.65
CA SER A 194 3.66 -10.06 -9.55
C SER A 194 3.82 -10.60 -8.13
N LYS A 195 4.57 -11.70 -7.95
CA LYS A 195 4.92 -12.19 -6.61
C LYS A 195 5.84 -11.19 -5.90
N LYS A 196 5.69 -11.00 -4.59
CA LYS A 196 6.63 -10.21 -3.78
C LYS A 196 8.02 -10.86 -3.83
N PRO A 197 9.10 -10.05 -3.87
CA PRO A 197 10.45 -10.61 -3.81
C PRO A 197 10.69 -11.27 -2.46
N VAL A 198 11.51 -12.32 -2.47
CA VAL A 198 11.95 -13.01 -1.27
C VAL A 198 13.37 -12.56 -0.95
N ARG A 199 13.56 -11.98 0.24
CA ARG A 199 14.88 -11.65 0.75
C ARG A 199 15.54 -12.92 1.27
N ILE A 200 16.66 -13.30 0.67
CA ILE A 200 17.41 -14.51 1.06
C ILE A 200 18.72 -14.19 1.77
N TYR A 201 19.17 -12.94 1.71
CA TYR A 201 20.43 -12.52 2.33
C TYR A 201 20.38 -11.09 2.84
N SER A 202 21.10 -10.85 3.95
CA SER A 202 21.36 -9.55 4.56
C SER A 202 22.79 -9.54 5.07
N GLY A 203 23.54 -8.49 4.76
CA GLY A 203 24.92 -8.33 5.21
C GLY A 203 25.33 -6.87 5.31
N ASP A 204 26.64 -6.65 5.47
CA ASP A 204 27.21 -5.33 5.75
C ASP A 204 27.04 -4.37 4.57
N PHE A 205 27.04 -3.07 4.84
CA PHE A 205 26.91 -2.06 3.79
C PHE A 205 28.05 -2.15 2.77
N ALA A 206 27.70 -1.88 1.49
CA ALA A 206 28.61 -1.79 0.36
C ALA A 206 29.35 -3.09 -0.03
N GLU A 207 29.04 -4.23 0.58
CA GLU A 207 29.69 -5.49 0.19
C GLU A 207 29.18 -6.03 -1.15
N GLY A 208 28.01 -5.58 -1.63
CA GLY A 208 27.39 -6.06 -2.87
C GLY A 208 28.27 -5.95 -4.13
N GLU A 209 29.17 -4.97 -4.17
CA GLU A 209 30.11 -4.78 -5.29
C GLU A 209 31.15 -5.90 -5.38
N THR A 210 31.70 -6.32 -4.24
CA THR A 210 32.79 -7.31 -4.14
C THR A 210 32.28 -8.72 -3.80
N MET A 211 31.02 -8.83 -3.39
CA MET A 211 30.35 -10.08 -3.07
C MET A 211 30.34 -11.05 -4.26
N SER A 212 30.75 -12.30 -3.99
CA SER A 212 30.58 -13.41 -4.93
C SER A 212 29.15 -13.92 -4.87
N ILE A 213 28.47 -13.85 -6.02
CA ILE A 213 27.09 -14.29 -6.18
C ILE A 213 26.91 -14.87 -7.59
N TYR A 214 26.31 -16.06 -7.67
CA TYR A 214 25.98 -16.71 -8.93
C TYR A 214 24.91 -17.78 -8.74
N TRP A 215 24.21 -18.11 -9.82
CA TRP A 215 23.25 -19.21 -9.85
C TRP A 215 23.97 -20.55 -10.00
N LYS A 216 23.72 -21.49 -9.10
CA LYS A 216 24.20 -22.88 -9.25
C LYS A 216 23.29 -23.67 -10.17
N ASP A 217 21.98 -23.48 -10.01
CA ASP A 217 20.89 -23.99 -10.83
C ASP A 217 19.68 -23.04 -10.66
N ASP A 218 18.53 -23.33 -11.26
CA ASP A 218 17.36 -22.43 -11.22
C ASP A 218 16.76 -22.20 -9.83
N ASN A 219 17.02 -23.10 -8.88
CA ASN A 219 16.42 -23.06 -7.55
C ASN A 219 17.43 -22.76 -6.45
N HIS A 220 18.72 -22.63 -6.79
CA HIS A 220 19.78 -22.41 -5.81
C HIS A 220 20.71 -21.27 -6.22
N LEU A 221 20.77 -20.26 -5.35
CA LEU A 221 21.70 -19.14 -5.47
C LEU A 221 22.87 -19.35 -4.52
N VAL A 222 24.10 -19.14 -4.99
CA VAL A 222 25.30 -19.19 -4.16
C VAL A 222 25.72 -17.78 -3.82
N ILE A 223 25.89 -17.51 -2.53
CA ILE A 223 26.30 -16.21 -1.97
C ILE A 223 27.46 -16.46 -1.01
N LYS A 224 28.63 -15.83 -1.22
CA LYS A 224 29.82 -15.99 -0.35
C LYS A 224 30.15 -17.46 -0.04
N SER A 225 29.97 -18.35 -1.01
CA SER A 225 30.15 -19.82 -0.92
C SER A 225 29.06 -20.59 -0.16
N PHE A 226 28.01 -19.94 0.33
CA PHE A 226 26.84 -20.58 0.93
C PHE A 226 25.73 -20.73 -0.11
N VAL A 227 25.01 -21.86 -0.06
CA VAL A 227 23.92 -22.19 -0.99
C VAL A 227 22.58 -21.81 -0.35
N TYR A 228 21.79 -21.01 -1.06
CA TYR A 228 20.47 -20.56 -0.65
C TYR A 228 19.41 -21.16 -1.57
N PRO A 229 18.49 -22.01 -1.06
CA PRO A 229 17.38 -22.53 -1.84
C PRO A 229 16.28 -21.48 -1.98
N ILE A 230 15.72 -21.37 -3.17
CA ILE A 230 14.59 -20.50 -3.50
C ILE A 230 13.29 -21.30 -3.36
N LYS A 231 12.31 -20.72 -2.69
CA LYS A 231 10.98 -21.30 -2.43
C LYS A 231 9.87 -20.48 -3.08
#